data_AF-A0A2G5EPC4-F1
#
_entry.id   AF-A0A2G5EPC4-F1
#
_cell.length_a   1.000
_cell.length_b   1.000
_cell.length_c   1.000
_cell.angle_alpha   90.00
_cell.angle_beta   90.00
_cell.angle_gamma   90.00
#
_symmetry.space_group_name_H-M   'P 1'
#
loop_
_entity.id
_entity.type
_entity.pdbx_description
1 polymer ?
#
loop_
_entity_poly.entity_id
_entity_poly.type
_entity_poly.pdbx_seq_one_letter_code
_entity_poly.pdbx_strand_id
1 'polypeptide(L)'
;MNFTAFDPLTYLGNPSYRAPELLESRTVTRKVDIYSIGVLLFDIFDSCVTETERLPKISALMKGELPSSLEDEYGYVKDLLRRMVAQNADDRSCTTEILEALSSKKSV
;
A
#
# COMPACT_ATOMS: atom_id res chain seq x y z
N MET A 1 10.73 -11.92 -28.24
CA MET A 1 9.78 -11.20 -27.37
C MET A 1 8.47 -11.98 -27.41
N ASN A 2 8.12 -12.71 -26.36
CA ASN A 2 6.93 -13.57 -26.35
C ASN A 2 5.78 -12.87 -25.62
N PHE A 3 4.85 -12.30 -26.39
CA PHE A 3 3.43 -12.20 -26.04
C PHE A 3 2.82 -13.55 -26.48
N THR A 4 2.01 -14.33 -25.77
CA THR A 4 1.02 -14.08 -24.73
C THR A 4 0.81 -15.39 -23.93
N ALA A 5 1.10 -15.40 -22.64
CA ALA A 5 0.30 -16.21 -21.73
C ALA A 5 -0.67 -15.23 -21.08
N PHE A 6 -1.97 -15.51 -21.16
CA PHE A 6 -2.97 -14.82 -20.35
C PHE A 6 -2.56 -15.03 -18.90
N ASP A 7 -1.92 -14.04 -18.29
CA ASP A 7 -1.65 -14.04 -16.86
C ASP A 7 -2.84 -13.37 -16.19
N PRO A 8 -3.80 -14.16 -15.66
CA PRO A 8 -4.97 -13.60 -15.01
C PRO A 8 -4.60 -12.64 -13.88
N LEU A 9 -3.42 -12.78 -13.25
CA LEU A 9 -2.96 -11.90 -12.18
C LEU A 9 -2.71 -10.46 -12.67
N THR A 10 -2.33 -10.28 -13.94
CA THR A 10 -2.11 -8.95 -14.55
C THR A 10 -3.40 -8.12 -14.62
N TYR A 11 -4.57 -8.75 -14.63
CA TYR A 11 -5.88 -8.09 -14.71
C TYR A 11 -6.68 -8.11 -13.41
N LEU A 12 -6.14 -8.65 -12.32
CA LEU A 12 -6.82 -8.65 -11.03
C LEU A 12 -6.66 -7.29 -10.32
N GLY A 13 -7.79 -6.75 -9.87
CA GLY A 13 -7.85 -5.55 -9.04
C GLY A 13 -7.59 -4.22 -9.77
N ASN A 14 -7.67 -3.13 -9.01
CA ASN A 14 -7.31 -1.80 -9.49
C ASN A 14 -5.78 -1.65 -9.49
N PRO A 15 -5.14 -1.26 -10.62
CA PRO A 15 -3.70 -1.12 -10.73
C PRO A 15 -3.06 -0.25 -9.63
N SER A 16 -3.75 0.80 -9.17
CA SER A 16 -3.22 1.73 -8.17
C SER A 16 -3.13 1.14 -6.76
N TYR A 17 -3.83 0.03 -6.49
CA TYR A 17 -3.83 -0.65 -5.18
C TYR A 17 -3.01 -1.94 -5.21
N ARG A 18 -2.42 -2.27 -6.36
CA ARG A 18 -1.78 -3.56 -6.59
C ARG A 18 -0.39 -3.59 -5.96
N ALA A 19 -0.11 -4.66 -5.22
CA ALA A 19 1.22 -4.93 -4.72
C ALA A 19 2.21 -5.20 -5.88
N PRO A 20 3.45 -4.67 -5.82
CA PRO A 20 4.40 -4.73 -6.93
C PRO A 20 4.72 -6.15 -7.40
N GLU A 21 4.76 -7.11 -6.48
CA GLU A 21 5.07 -8.50 -6.78
C GLU A 21 4.01 -9.19 -7.65
N LEU A 22 2.79 -8.65 -7.76
CA LEU A 22 1.76 -9.20 -8.65
C LEU A 22 2.08 -8.99 -10.14
N LEU A 23 3.04 -8.11 -10.46
CA LEU A 23 3.53 -7.90 -11.83
C LEU A 23 4.77 -8.73 -12.15
N GLU A 24 5.49 -9.18 -11.12
CA GLU A 24 6.82 -9.80 -11.26
C GLU A 24 6.86 -11.28 -10.86
N SER A 25 5.95 -11.71 -9.98
CA SER A 25 5.98 -13.01 -9.31
C SER A 25 4.67 -13.78 -9.49
N ARG A 26 4.79 -15.11 -9.60
CA ARG A 26 3.65 -16.02 -9.54
C ARG A 26 3.23 -16.39 -8.12
N THR A 27 3.97 -15.95 -7.11
CA THR A 27 3.72 -16.29 -5.71
C THR A 27 2.91 -15.18 -5.05
N VAL A 28 1.60 -15.38 -5.01
CA VAL A 28 0.65 -14.48 -4.33
C VAL A 28 0.48 -14.93 -2.89
N THR A 29 0.67 -14.02 -1.95
CA THR A 29 0.43 -14.27 -0.52
C THR A 29 -0.57 -13.26 0.03
N ARG A 30 -1.04 -13.45 1.27
CA ARG A 30 -1.93 -12.48 1.96
C ARG A 30 -1.30 -11.08 2.13
N LYS A 31 0.01 -10.94 1.89
CA LYS A 31 0.72 -9.65 1.95
C LYS A 31 0.31 -8.69 0.84
N VAL A 32 -0.29 -9.19 -0.26
CA VAL A 32 -0.83 -8.33 -1.33
C VAL A 32 -2.03 -7.50 -0.84
N ASP A 33 -2.84 -8.09 0.06
CA ASP A 33 -3.97 -7.39 0.68
C ASP A 33 -3.48 -6.33 1.65
N ILE A 34 -2.39 -6.59 2.39
CA ILE A 34 -1.77 -5.60 3.29
C ILE A 34 -1.31 -4.37 2.53
N TYR A 35 -0.69 -4.56 1.36
CA TYR A 35 -0.30 -3.46 0.48
C TYR A 35 -1.52 -2.65 0.02
N SER A 36 -2.57 -3.35 -0.43
CA SER A 36 -3.82 -2.72 -0.88
C SER A 36 -4.47 -1.89 0.22
N ILE A 37 -4.48 -2.38 1.46
CA ILE A 37 -4.97 -1.65 2.64
C ILE A 37 -4.06 -0.45 2.94
N GLY A 38 -2.74 -0.57 2.73
CA GLY A 38 -1.80 0.54 2.89
C GLY A 38 -2.12 1.69 1.93
N VAL A 39 -2.33 1.39 0.65
CA VAL A 39 -2.76 2.39 -0.34
C VAL A 39 -4.11 3.02 0.03
N LEU A 40 -5.06 2.22 0.51
CA LEU A 40 -6.35 2.74 0.99
C LEU A 40 -6.17 3.66 2.20
N LEU A 41 -5.31 3.28 3.15
CA LEU A 41 -4.99 4.12 4.30
C LEU A 41 -4.38 5.45 3.85
N PHE A 42 -3.47 5.42 2.88
CA PHE A 42 -2.95 6.63 2.25
C PHE A 42 -4.09 7.49 1.67
N ASP A 43 -5.03 6.92 0.91
CA ASP A 43 -6.16 7.65 0.33
C ASP A 43 -7.12 8.25 1.38
N ILE A 44 -7.22 7.66 2.56
CA ILE A 44 -8.03 8.22 3.67
C ILE A 44 -7.39 9.50 4.21
N PHE A 45 -6.06 9.55 4.30
CA PHE A 45 -5.34 10.70 4.86
C PHE A 45 -5.01 11.75 3.81
N ASP A 46 -4.78 11.34 2.56
CA ASP A 46 -4.52 12.23 1.45
C ASP A 46 -5.84 12.58 0.76
N SER A 47 -6.38 13.77 1.04
CA SER A 47 -7.65 14.26 0.48
C SER A 47 -7.54 14.69 -1.00
N CYS A 48 -6.98 13.82 -1.85
CA CYS A 48 -6.94 14.05 -3.29
C CYS A 48 -8.34 13.93 -3.89
N VAL A 49 -8.75 14.95 -4.65
CA VAL A 49 -10.09 14.98 -5.28
C VAL A 49 -10.04 14.48 -6.72
N THR A 50 -8.88 14.60 -7.38
CA THR A 50 -8.71 14.22 -8.78
C THR A 50 -7.64 13.14 -8.98
N GLU A 51 -7.85 12.27 -9.96
CA GLU A 51 -6.86 11.25 -10.34
C GLU A 51 -5.52 11.86 -10.79
N THR A 52 -5.54 13.05 -11.42
CA THR A 52 -4.33 13.76 -11.84
C THR A 52 -3.43 14.14 -10.68
N GLU A 53 -4.01 14.48 -9.52
CA GLU A 53 -3.26 14.76 -8.29
C GLU A 53 -2.83 13.47 -7.58
N ARG A 54 -3.67 12.43 -7.64
CA ARG A 54 -3.47 11.17 -6.94
C ARG A 54 -2.39 10.30 -7.57
N LEU A 55 -2.41 10.10 -8.88
CA LEU A 55 -1.47 9.23 -9.60
C LEU A 55 0.01 9.50 -9.31
N PRO A 56 0.52 10.75 -9.35
CA PRO A 56 1.93 11.00 -9.02
C PRO A 56 2.25 10.65 -7.56
N LYS A 57 1.30 10.82 -6.63
CA LYS A 57 1.50 10.44 -5.23
C LYS A 57 1.50 8.92 -5.03
N ILE A 58 0.63 8.19 -5.72
CA ILE A 58 0.67 6.71 -5.74
C ILE A 58 2.00 6.24 -6.33
N SER A 59 2.49 6.88 -7.41
CA SER A 59 3.79 6.54 -7.98
C SER A 59 4.95 6.81 -7.01
N ALA A 60 4.88 7.89 -6.22
CA ALA A 60 5.84 8.17 -5.16
C ALA A 60 5.76 7.13 -4.02
N LEU A 61 4.54 6.78 -3.59
CA LEU A 61 4.30 5.75 -2.59
C LEU A 61 4.87 4.38 -3.01
N MET A 62 4.69 4.02 -4.28
CA MET A 62 5.29 2.82 -4.89
C MET A 62 6.82 2.85 -4.90
N LYS A 63 7.45 4.02 -4.79
CA LYS A 63 8.91 4.15 -4.64
C LYS A 63 9.36 4.19 -3.17
N GLY A 64 8.41 4.09 -2.23
CA GLY A 64 8.66 4.21 -0.79
C GLY A 64 8.72 5.65 -0.30
N GLU A 65 8.32 6.63 -1.14
CA GLU A 65 8.24 8.03 -0.77
C GLU A 65 6.87 8.32 -0.15
N LEU A 66 6.87 8.77 1.11
CA LEU A 66 5.65 9.14 1.84
C LEU A 66 5.51 10.66 1.85
N PRO A 67 4.28 11.20 1.74
CA PRO A 67 4.09 12.64 1.80
C PRO A 67 4.47 13.17 3.18
N SER A 68 5.16 14.32 3.20
CA SER A 68 5.57 15.00 4.43
C SER A 68 4.39 15.45 5.29
N SER A 69 3.20 15.62 4.71
CA SER A 69 1.97 15.96 5.44
C SER A 69 1.56 14.94 6.51
N LEU A 70 2.07 13.71 6.46
CA LEU A 70 1.85 12.68 7.49
C LEU A 70 2.78 12.81 8.71
N GLU A 71 3.84 13.64 8.63
CA GLU A 71 4.86 13.73 9.69
C GLU A 71 4.39 14.54 10.91
N ASP A 72 3.67 15.65 10.68
CA ASP A 72 3.41 16.63 11.74
C ASP A 72 2.28 16.20 12.70
N GLU A 73 1.26 15.50 12.20
CA GLU A 73 0.04 15.19 12.98
C GLU A 73 -0.15 13.68 13.22
N TYR A 74 0.42 12.82 12.37
CA TYR A 74 0.15 11.37 12.36
C TYR A 74 1.41 10.51 12.18
N GLY A 75 2.51 10.83 12.86
CA GLY A 75 3.78 10.12 12.72
C GLY A 75 3.69 8.59 12.90
N TYR A 76 2.80 8.09 13.76
CA TYR A 76 2.55 6.65 13.91
C TYR A 76 1.90 6.02 12.67
N VAL A 77 1.00 6.74 12.00
CA VAL A 77 0.36 6.31 10.75
C VAL A 77 1.40 6.24 9.66
N LYS A 78 2.32 7.20 9.61
CA LYS A 78 3.44 7.19 8.66
C LYS A 78 4.27 5.91 8.80
N ASP A 79 4.66 5.55 10.01
CA ASP A 79 5.46 4.33 10.27
C ASP A 79 4.69 3.04 9.97
N LEU A 80 3.38 3.02 10.26
CA LEU A 80 2.51 1.92 9.91
C LEU A 80 2.36 1.79 8.39
N LEU A 81 2.04 2.88 7.72
CA LEU A 81 1.87 2.98 6.28
C LEU A 81 3.14 2.53 5.55
N ARG A 82 4.32 3.02 5.97
CA ARG A 82 5.62 2.62 5.44
C ARG A 82 5.81 1.11 5.42
N ARG A 83 5.46 0.43 6.52
CA ARG A 83 5.55 -1.03 6.60
C ARG A 83 4.48 -1.69 5.73
N MET A 84 3.24 -1.17 5.70
CA MET A 84 2.17 -1.76 4.91
C MET A 84 2.43 -1.72 3.39
N VAL A 85 3.07 -0.67 2.88
CA VAL A 85 3.39 -0.49 1.45
C VAL A 85 4.84 -0.86 1.08
N ALA A 86 5.53 -1.64 1.92
CA ALA A 86 6.91 -2.06 1.63
C ALA A 86 7.00 -2.85 0.31
N GLN A 87 8.07 -2.61 -0.45
CA GLN A 87 8.27 -3.28 -1.75
C GLN A 87 8.39 -4.79 -1.58
N ASN A 88 9.24 -5.22 -0.65
CA ASN A 88 9.34 -6.62 -0.28
C ASN A 88 8.14 -7.02 0.59
N ALA A 89 7.43 -8.08 0.20
CA ALA A 89 6.26 -8.59 0.90
C ALA A 89 6.57 -9.06 2.34
N ASP A 90 7.79 -9.53 2.59
CA ASP A 90 8.22 -10.02 3.91
C ASP A 90 8.46 -8.88 4.91
N ASP A 91 8.81 -7.69 4.43
CA ASP A 91 8.99 -6.49 5.25
C ASP A 91 7.66 -5.85 5.67
N ARG A 92 6.54 -6.31 5.10
CA ARG A 92 5.21 -5.79 5.43
C ARG A 92 4.73 -6.31 6.77
N SER A 93 4.08 -5.45 7.55
CA SER A 93 3.39 -5.84 8.80
C SER A 93 2.40 -6.99 8.55
N CYS A 94 2.14 -7.81 9.56
CA CYS A 94 1.02 -8.74 9.53
C CYS A 94 -0.27 -8.09 10.06
N THR A 95 -1.44 -8.64 9.73
CA THR A 95 -2.75 -8.09 10.12
C THR A 95 -2.88 -7.90 11.64
N THR A 96 -2.28 -8.77 12.43
CA THR A 96 -2.26 -8.68 13.91
C THR A 96 -1.49 -7.46 14.40
N GLU A 97 -0.33 -7.15 13.82
CA GLU A 97 0.43 -5.94 14.14
C GLU A 97 -0.32 -4.65 13.77
N ILE A 98 -1.06 -4.66 12.66
CA ILE A 98 -1.91 -3.53 12.26
C ILE A 98 -3.03 -3.33 13.29
N LEU A 99 -3.69 -4.41 13.71
CA LEU A 99 -4.76 -4.35 14.70
C LEU A 99 -4.27 -3.88 16.06
N GLU A 100 -3.10 -4.33 16.51
CA GLU A 100 -2.46 -3.85 17.74
C GLU A 100 -2.08 -2.37 17.66
N ALA A 101 -1.51 -1.93 16.54
CA ALA A 101 -1.17 -0.52 16.32
C ALA A 101 -2.41 0.38 16.38
N LEU A 102 -3.55 -0.08 15.88
CA LEU A 102 -4.81 0.68 15.91
C LEU A 102 -5.55 0.59 17.25
N SER A 103 -5.47 -0.55 17.95
CA SER A 103 -6.21 -0.78 19.22
C SER A 103 -5.51 -0.20 20.45
N SER A 104 -4.18 -0.15 20.46
CA SER A 104 -3.38 0.40 21.59
C SER A 104 -3.61 1.89 21.86
N LYS A 105 -4.35 2.59 20.99
CA LYS A 105 -4.73 4.00 21.14
C LYS A 105 -6.23 4.23 21.38
N LYS A 106 -7.04 3.16 21.44
CA LYS A 106 -8.48 3.23 21.75
C LYS A 106 -8.75 3.32 23.26
N SER A 107 -7.98 4.15 23.97
CA SER A 107 -8.34 4.63 25.32
C SER A 107 -9.04 5.98 25.15
N VAL A 108 -10.32 5.93 24.79
CA VAL A 108 -11.29 7.00 25.00
C VAL A 108 -12.51 6.36 25.64
#